data_AF-A0A6M6E0J9-F1
#
_entry.id   AF-A0A6M6E0J9-F1
#
_cell.length_a   1.000
_cell.length_b   1.000
_cell.length_c   1.000
_cell.angle_alpha   90.00
_cell.angle_beta   90.00
_cell.angle_gamma   90.00
#
_symmetry.space_group_name_H-M   'P 1'
#
loop_
_entity.id
_entity.type
_entity.pdbx_description
1 polymer ?
#
loop_
_entity_poly.entity_id
_entity_poly.type
_entity_poly.pdbx_seq_one_letter_code
_entity_poly.pdbx_strand_id
1 'polypeptide(L)'
;MTFEELRQYLLPLAHTGELTLEVADSEDGGKQIKAIDKDINEVEIEGEKRLLDSSTTIGCFYTSTHNVDGVQRIAFIEHNYNAITAANHKDIIHLCNLINTAIEFN
;
A
#
# COMPACT_ATOMS: atom_id res chain seq x y z
N MET A 1 3.01 7.57 13.19
CA MET A 1 3.38 6.24 12.66
C MET A 1 4.49 6.46 11.65
N THR A 2 5.59 5.76 11.81
CA THR A 2 6.73 5.79 10.87
C THR A 2 6.44 4.94 9.63
N PHE A 3 7.27 5.09 8.60
CA PHE A 3 7.18 4.25 7.40
C PHE A 3 7.33 2.76 7.70
N GLU A 4 8.25 2.38 8.59
CA GLU A 4 8.44 0.99 8.95
C GLU A 4 7.23 0.44 9.72
N GLU A 5 6.65 1.23 10.63
CA GLU A 5 5.42 0.83 11.32
C GLU A 5 4.25 0.64 10.34
N LEU A 6 4.14 1.51 9.32
CA LEU A 6 3.15 1.35 8.26
C LEU A 6 3.41 0.06 7.44
N ARG A 7 4.67 -0.22 7.09
CA ARG A 7 5.05 -1.45 6.39
C ARG A 7 4.69 -2.68 7.19
N GLN A 8 5.02 -2.72 8.49
CA GLN A 8 4.66 -3.82 9.38
C GLN A 8 3.15 -3.98 9.52
N TYR A 9 2.40 -2.87 9.57
CA TYR A 9 0.94 -2.89 9.62
C TYR A 9 0.31 -3.51 8.36
N LEU A 10 0.89 -3.23 7.19
CA LEU A 10 0.39 -3.68 5.89
C LEU A 10 0.89 -5.07 5.51
N LEU A 11 1.93 -5.59 6.16
CA LEU A 11 2.54 -6.89 5.87
C LEU A 11 1.55 -8.06 5.79
N PRO A 12 0.50 -8.15 6.65
CA PRO A 12 -0.50 -9.22 6.54
C PRO A 12 -1.31 -9.23 5.23
N LEU A 13 -1.30 -8.12 4.48
CA LEU A 13 -1.98 -7.97 3.19
C LEU A 13 -1.08 -8.30 1.99
N ALA A 14 0.22 -8.52 2.22
CA ALA A 14 1.11 -9.03 1.19
C ALA A 14 0.93 -10.56 1.09
N HIS A 15 0.49 -11.02 -0.07
CA HIS A 15 0.13 -12.41 -0.34
C HIS A 15 1.21 -13.16 -1.12
N THR A 16 2.01 -12.46 -1.92
CA THR A 16 2.85 -13.08 -2.95
C THR A 16 4.35 -12.96 -2.67
N GLY A 17 4.83 -11.87 -2.07
CA GLY A 17 6.26 -11.68 -1.83
C GLY A 17 6.63 -10.54 -0.88
N GLU A 18 7.55 -9.67 -1.30
CA GLU A 18 8.08 -8.57 -0.49
C GLU A 18 7.19 -7.33 -0.58
N LEU A 19 6.76 -6.83 0.58
CA LEU A 19 6.07 -5.55 0.68
C LEU A 19 7.05 -4.37 0.55
N THR A 20 6.89 -3.62 -0.54
CA THR A 20 7.58 -2.34 -0.77
C THR A 20 6.61 -1.17 -0.58
N LEU A 21 7.08 -0.09 0.04
CA LEU A 21 6.38 1.19 0.10
C LEU A 21 7.10 2.22 -0.77
N GLU A 22 6.37 2.86 -1.69
CA GLU A 22 6.87 3.95 -2.53
C GLU A 22 6.16 5.25 -2.17
N VAL A 23 6.91 6.37 -2.14
CA VAL A 23 6.39 7.68 -1.76
C VAL A 23 6.58 8.66 -2.91
N ALA A 24 5.52 9.39 -3.23
CA ALA A 24 5.54 10.50 -4.17
C ALA A 24 4.80 11.71 -3.60
N ASP A 25 5.06 12.90 -4.15
CA ASP A 25 4.20 14.06 -3.93
C ASP A 25 2.86 13.84 -4.65
N SER A 26 1.75 14.14 -3.99
CA SER A 26 0.43 14.14 -4.65
C SER A 26 0.17 15.48 -5.33
N GLU A 27 -0.63 15.49 -6.39
CA GLU A 27 -0.98 16.72 -7.13
C GLU A 27 -1.62 17.79 -6.23
N ASP A 28 -2.37 17.36 -5.21
CA ASP A 28 -3.03 18.27 -4.27
C ASP A 28 -2.10 18.88 -3.21
N GLY A 29 -0.80 18.49 -3.18
CA GLY A 29 0.20 19.01 -2.23
C GLY A 29 0.40 18.18 -0.95
N GLY A 30 -0.19 16.98 -0.87
CA GLY A 30 0.09 15.96 0.13
C GLY A 30 1.13 14.94 -0.37
N LYS A 31 1.12 13.75 0.21
CA LYS A 31 1.94 12.60 -0.20
C LYS A 31 1.05 11.45 -0.64
N GLN A 32 1.47 10.75 -1.68
CA GLN A 32 0.93 9.46 -2.09
C GLN A 32 1.90 8.37 -1.63
N ILE A 33 1.38 7.38 -0.90
CA ILE A 33 2.11 6.19 -0.48
C ILE A 33 1.51 5.00 -1.23
N LYS A 34 2.31 4.30 -2.03
CA LYS A 34 1.89 3.07 -2.73
C LYS A 34 2.44 1.86 -1.99
N ALA A 35 1.56 0.95 -1.57
CA ALA A 35 1.94 -0.35 -1.02
C ALA A 35 1.91 -1.40 -2.12
N ILE A 36 3.07 -1.98 -2.41
CA ILE A 36 3.29 -2.90 -3.53
C ILE A 36 3.78 -4.23 -2.97
N ASP A 37 3.02 -5.29 -3.23
CA ASP A 37 3.44 -6.67 -3.05
C ASP A 37 4.21 -7.10 -4.30
N LYS A 38 5.53 -7.26 -4.17
CA LYS A 38 6.41 -7.70 -5.27
C LYS A 38 6.74 -9.16 -5.08
N ASP A 39 6.46 -9.94 -6.12
CA ASP A 39 6.83 -11.35 -6.18
C ASP A 39 7.61 -11.63 -7.45
N ILE A 40 8.71 -12.36 -7.30
CA ILE A 40 9.60 -12.75 -8.38
C ILE A 40 9.48 -14.26 -8.52
N ASN A 41 8.73 -14.67 -9.55
CA ASN A 41 8.51 -16.08 -9.84
C ASN A 41 9.42 -16.55 -10.96
N GLU A 42 10.17 -17.63 -10.74
CA GLU A 42 10.81 -18.36 -11.83
C GLU A 42 9.78 -19.31 -12.46
N VAL A 43 9.49 -19.10 -13.75
CA VAL A 43 8.61 -19.96 -14.53
C VAL A 43 9.35 -20.53 -15.73
N GLU A 44 8.98 -21.74 -16.14
CA GLU A 44 9.49 -22.34 -17.37
C GLU A 44 8.48 -22.10 -18.50
N ILE A 45 8.91 -21.35 -19.52
CA ILE A 45 8.11 -21.07 -20.72
C ILE A 45 8.90 -21.62 -21.90
N GLU A 46 8.32 -22.59 -22.62
CA GLU A 46 8.94 -23.21 -23.80
C GLU A 46 10.31 -23.89 -23.53
N GLY A 47 10.53 -24.37 -22.30
CA GLY A 47 11.80 -25.01 -21.91
C GLY A 47 12.88 -24.03 -21.45
N GLU A 48 12.59 -22.72 -21.45
CA GLU A 48 13.46 -21.68 -20.90
C GLU A 48 12.96 -21.21 -19.55
N LYS A 49 13.87 -21.12 -18.57
CA LYS A 49 13.61 -20.46 -17.28
C LYS A 49 13.54 -18.96 -17.49
N ARG A 50 12.44 -18.34 -17.07
CA ARG A 50 12.22 -16.90 -17.09
C ARG A 50 11.79 -16.42 -15.71
N LEU A 51 12.30 -15.25 -15.32
CA LEU A 51 11.82 -14.55 -14.14
C LEU A 51 10.64 -13.67 -14.57
N LEU A 52 9.49 -13.90 -13.94
CA LEU A 52 8.34 -13.01 -14.01
C LEU A 52 8.34 -12.15 -12.76
N ASP A 53 8.54 -10.84 -12.96
CA ASP A 53 8.26 -9.83 -11.96
C ASP A 53 6.75 -9.54 -11.98
N SER A 54 6.06 -10.03 -10.96
CA SER A 54 4.67 -9.70 -10.71
C SER A 54 4.60 -8.74 -9.53
N SER A 55 4.08 -7.55 -9.78
CA SER A 55 3.80 -6.57 -8.73
C SER A 55 2.32 -6.30 -8.64
N THR A 56 1.77 -6.43 -7.44
CA THR A 56 0.37 -6.11 -7.15
C THR A 56 0.34 -4.94 -6.18
N THR A 57 -0.34 -3.86 -6.55
CA THR A 57 -0.59 -2.76 -5.61
C THR A 57 -1.70 -3.21 -4.65
N ILE A 58 -1.43 -3.22 -3.35
CA ILE A 58 -2.42 -3.54 -2.30
C ILE A 58 -3.34 -2.34 -2.09
N GLY A 59 -2.75 -1.15 -2.04
CA GLY A 59 -3.48 0.11 -1.93
C GLY A 59 -2.57 1.33 -2.05
N CYS A 60 -3.22 2.47 -2.33
CA CYS A 60 -2.62 3.79 -2.36
C CYS A 60 -3.22 4.64 -1.23
N PHE A 61 -2.37 5.26 -0.41
CA PHE A 61 -2.76 6.11 0.70
C PHE A 61 -2.38 7.55 0.38
N TYR A 62 -3.32 8.46 0.54
CA TYR A 62 -3.15 9.86 0.21
C TYR A 62 -3.25 10.69 1.49
N THR A 63 -2.22 11.48 1.78
CA THR A 63 -2.21 12.32 2.99
C THR A 63 -2.91 13.66 2.75
N SER A 64 -3.47 14.21 3.82
CA SER A 64 -4.10 15.53 3.84
C SER A 64 -3.10 16.62 3.49
N THR A 65 -3.56 17.56 2.66
CA THR A 65 -2.82 18.79 2.31
C THR A 65 -2.91 19.83 3.44
N HIS A 66 -3.97 19.73 4.25
CA HIS A 66 -4.24 20.62 5.38
C HIS A 66 -3.63 20.04 6.65
N ASN A 67 -2.46 20.57 6.99
CA ASN A 67 -1.76 20.22 8.23
C ASN A 67 -2.38 21.00 9.40
N VAL A 68 -3.33 20.38 10.11
CA VAL A 68 -3.64 20.84 11.47
C VAL A 68 -2.47 20.40 12.36
N ASP A 69 -1.87 21.34 13.08
CA ASP A 69 -0.71 21.12 13.95
C ASP A 69 0.59 20.68 13.25
N GLY A 70 0.70 20.87 11.93
CA GLY A 70 1.91 20.48 11.17
C GLY A 70 2.02 18.99 10.84
N VAL A 71 0.96 18.21 11.11
CA VAL A 71 0.97 16.74 10.95
C VAL A 71 0.20 16.32 9.71
N GLN A 72 0.86 15.59 8.80
CA GLN A 72 0.20 14.93 7.68
C GLN A 72 -0.50 13.65 8.13
N ARG A 73 -1.75 13.47 7.70
CA ARG A 73 -2.56 12.30 8.05
C ARG A 73 -3.13 11.65 6.81
N ILE A 74 -3.30 10.34 6.79
CA ILE A 74 -3.97 9.64 5.69
C ILE A 74 -5.42 10.14 5.61
N ALA A 75 -5.76 10.84 4.55
CA ALA A 75 -7.09 11.42 4.33
C ALA A 75 -7.96 10.51 3.45
N PHE A 76 -7.33 9.82 2.51
CA PHE A 76 -8.01 8.99 1.53
C PHE A 76 -7.21 7.72 1.25
N ILE A 77 -7.92 6.62 0.98
CA ILE A 77 -7.34 5.32 0.67
C ILE A 77 -8.03 4.78 -0.57
N GLU A 78 -7.25 4.46 -1.59
CA GLU A 78 -7.67 3.78 -2.80
C GLU A 78 -7.17 2.33 -2.71
N HIS A 79 -8.08 1.37 -2.64
CA HIS A 79 -7.75 -0.06 -2.59
C HIS A 79 -8.07 -0.74 -3.92
N ASN A 80 -7.35 -1.81 -4.26
CA ASN A 80 -7.55 -2.50 -5.54
C ASN A 80 -8.60 -3.63 -5.53
N TYR A 81 -9.39 -3.77 -4.46
CA TYR A 81 -10.50 -4.72 -4.45
C TYR A 81 -11.62 -4.29 -5.42
N ASN A 82 -11.81 -5.05 -6.50
CA ASN A 82 -12.88 -4.84 -7.49
C ASN A 82 -14.29 -4.80 -6.88
N ALA A 83 -14.55 -5.70 -5.92
CA ALA A 83 -15.79 -5.74 -5.17
C ALA A 83 -15.49 -5.99 -3.69
N ILE A 84 -16.25 -5.33 -2.81
CA ILE A 84 -16.28 -5.64 -1.38
C ILE A 84 -17.12 -6.90 -1.20
N THR A 85 -16.51 -7.95 -0.68
CA THR A 85 -17.11 -9.27 -0.50
C THR A 85 -16.91 -9.76 0.93
N ALA A 86 -17.63 -10.82 1.32
CA ALA A 86 -17.38 -11.47 2.60
C ALA A 86 -15.95 -12.04 2.72
N ALA A 87 -15.26 -12.31 1.61
CA ALA A 87 -13.90 -12.86 1.64
C ALA A 87 -12.83 -11.81 2.00
N ASN A 88 -13.01 -10.55 1.58
CA ASN A 88 -12.03 -9.47 1.77
C ASN A 88 -12.48 -8.37 2.74
N HIS A 89 -13.64 -8.53 3.40
CA HIS A 89 -14.15 -7.50 4.32
C HIS A 89 -13.17 -7.16 5.45
N LYS A 90 -12.41 -8.14 5.95
CA LYS A 90 -11.42 -7.92 7.02
C LYS A 90 -10.27 -7.06 6.53
N ASP A 91 -9.79 -7.31 5.32
CA ASP A 91 -8.69 -6.56 4.72
C ASP A 91 -9.10 -5.12 4.46
N ILE A 92 -10.33 -4.91 3.99
CA ILE A 92 -10.89 -3.57 3.80
C ILE A 92 -11.01 -2.84 5.14
N ILE A 93 -11.53 -3.49 6.19
CA ILE A 93 -11.58 -2.90 7.54
C ILE A 93 -10.17 -2.54 8.03
N HIS A 94 -9.20 -3.43 7.81
CA HIS A 94 -7.80 -3.23 8.17
C HIS A 94 -7.22 -1.98 7.50
N LEU A 95 -7.45 -1.80 6.19
CA LEU A 95 -7.06 -0.59 5.47
C LEU A 95 -7.80 0.66 6.00
N CYS A 96 -9.12 0.59 6.19
CA CYS A 96 -9.91 1.73 6.65
C CYS A 96 -9.49 2.26 8.03
N ASN A 97 -8.93 1.42 8.89
CA ASN A 97 -8.40 1.83 10.19
C ASN A 97 -7.20 2.79 10.09
N LEU A 98 -6.56 2.89 8.91
CA LEU A 98 -5.48 3.84 8.67
C LEU A 98 -5.97 5.26 8.37
N ILE A 99 -7.27 5.47 8.10
CA ILE A 99 -7.82 6.82 7.89
C ILE A 99 -7.54 7.67 9.13
N ASN A 100 -7.12 8.92 8.90
CA ASN A 100 -6.72 9.91 9.89
C ASN A 100 -5.45 9.56 10.70
N THR A 101 -4.75 8.47 10.34
CA THR A 101 -3.46 8.11 10.96
C THR A 101 -2.38 9.09 10.54
N ALA A 102 -1.64 9.62 11.51
CA ALA A 102 -0.49 10.50 11.29
C ALA A 102 0.71 9.71 10.77
N ILE A 103 1.28 10.15 9.65
CA ILE A 103 2.46 9.53 9.03
C ILE A 103 3.67 10.45 9.13
N GLU A 104 4.77 9.90 9.62
CA GLU A 104 6.06 10.56 9.73
C GLU A 104 6.96 10.13 8.57
N PHE A 105 7.41 11.09 7.76
CA PHE A 105 8.24 10.87 6.57
C PHE A 105 9.75 11.12 6.84
N ASN A 106 10.17 11.11 8.11
CA ASN A 106 11.54 11.42 8.55
C ASN A 106 12.58 10.43 8.04
#